data_AF-A0A4Q1RLU5-F1
#
_entry.id   AF-A0A4Q1RLU5-F1
#
_cell.length_a   1.000
_cell.length_b   1.000
_cell.length_c   1.000
_cell.angle_alpha   90.00
_cell.angle_beta   90.00
_cell.angle_gamma   90.00
#
_symmetry.space_group_name_H-M   'P 1'
#
loop_
_entity.id
_entity.type
_entity.pdbx_description
1 polymer ?
#
loop_
_entity_poly.entity_id
_entity_poly.type
_entity_poly.pdbx_seq_one_letter_code
_entity_poly.pdbx_strand_id
1 'polypeptide(L)' 'MLPLAMAYVPMQKFGKVYEPARGFQLGTIFPELCKPFCGKGGECRR' A
#
# COMPACT_ATOMS: atom_id res chain seq x y z
N MET A 1 -19.46 -25.65 -3.81
CA MET A 1 -18.27 -25.58 -2.95
C MET A 1 -17.83 -24.14 -2.82
N LEU A 2 -17.59 -23.65 -1.59
CA LEU A 2 -16.97 -22.35 -1.36
C LEU A 2 -15.45 -22.57 -1.20
N PRO A 3 -14.59 -21.71 -1.76
CA PRO A 3 -13.15 -21.86 -1.61
C PRO A 3 -12.77 -21.60 -0.14
N LEU A 4 -12.41 -22.66 0.58
CA LEU A 4 -11.92 -22.55 1.95
C LEU A 4 -10.57 -21.83 1.94
N ALA A 5 -10.44 -20.77 2.75
CA ALA A 5 -9.22 -19.96 2.92
C ALA A 5 -8.82 -19.01 1.75
N MET A 6 -9.70 -18.73 0.79
CA MET A 6 -9.46 -17.61 -0.14
C MET A 6 -9.92 -16.28 0.49
N ALA A 7 -8.98 -15.39 0.77
CA ALA A 7 -9.31 -14.01 1.15
C ALA A 7 -9.52 -13.18 -0.13
N TYR A 8 -10.65 -12.49 -0.23
CA TYR A 8 -10.88 -11.54 -1.31
C TYR A 8 -10.13 -10.23 -1.04
N VAL A 9 -9.43 -9.72 -2.05
CA VAL A 9 -8.80 -8.40 -2.00
C VAL A 9 -9.87 -7.36 -2.34
N PRO A 10 -10.20 -6.43 -1.43
CA PRO A 10 -11.14 -5.36 -1.74
C PRO A 10 -10.68 -4.54 -2.94
N MET A 11 -11.62 -4.11 -3.78
CA MET A 11 -11.31 -3.20 -4.88
C MET A 11 -10.76 -1.87 -4.32
N GLN A 12 -9.53 -1.54 -4.70
CA GLN A 12 -8.89 -0.29 -4.29
C GLN A 12 -9.53 0.91 -5.00
N LYS A 13 -9.94 1.92 -4.23
CA LYS A 13 -10.43 3.20 -4.76
C LYS A 13 -9.23 4.08 -5.11
N PHE A 14 -9.24 4.68 -6.30
CA PHE A 14 -8.16 5.57 -6.72
C PHE A 14 -8.39 6.96 -6.12
N GLY A 15 -7.40 7.43 -5.36
CA GLY A 15 -7.37 8.75 -4.75
C GLY A 15 -6.39 9.69 -5.46
N LYS A 16 -5.75 10.56 -4.68
CA LYS A 16 -4.65 11.40 -5.17
C LYS A 16 -3.44 10.53 -5.47
N VAL A 17 -2.74 10.81 -6.56
CA VAL A 17 -1.51 10.11 -6.94
C VAL A 17 -0.36 11.10 -7.03
N TYR A 18 0.86 10.61 -6.83
CA TYR A 18 2.07 11.38 -7.13
C TYR A 18 2.27 11.53 -8.63
N GLU A 19 3.00 12.58 -9.02
CA GLU A 19 3.58 12.69 -10.35
C GLU A 19 4.45 11.47 -10.67
N PRO A 20 4.49 10.99 -11.93
CA PRO A 20 5.14 9.73 -12.30
C PRO A 20 6.59 9.59 -11.82
N ALA A 21 7.40 10.64 -11.99
CA ALA A 21 8.81 10.63 -11.58
C ALA A 21 8.96 10.46 -10.05
N ARG A 22 8.08 11.10 -9.27
CA ARG A 22 8.09 10.98 -7.81
C ARG A 22 7.61 9.61 -7.35
N GLY A 23 6.55 9.09 -7.97
CA GLY A 23 6.06 7.74 -7.68
C GLY A 23 7.11 6.67 -7.96
N PHE A 24 7.87 6.81 -9.06
CA PHE A 24 8.97 5.93 -9.42
C PHE A 24 10.09 5.92 -8.36
N GLN A 25 10.50 7.11 -7.89
CA GLN A 25 11.51 7.24 -6.83
C GLN A 25 11.08 6.61 -5.49
N LEU A 26 9.79 6.69 -5.14
CA LEU A 26 9.26 6.17 -3.87
C LEU A 26 8.86 4.69 -3.93
N GLY A 27 8.77 4.09 -5.13
CA GLY A 27 8.29 2.73 -5.32
C GLY A 27 6.76 2.56 -5.19
N THR A 28 6.02 3.67 -5.08
CA THR A 28 4.55 3.69 -5.10
C THR A 28 4.03 5.03 -5.61
N ILE A 29 3.00 5.01 -6.45
CA ILE A 29 2.29 6.22 -6.90
C ILE A 29 1.24 6.69 -5.90
N PHE A 30 0.84 5.83 -4.95
CA PHE A 30 -0.22 6.09 -3.98
C PHE A 30 0.38 6.63 -2.68
N PRO A 31 0.12 7.90 -2.30
CA PRO A 31 0.65 8.50 -1.09
C PRO A 31 0.32 7.70 0.18
N GLU A 32 -0.88 7.12 0.27
CA GLU A 32 -1.30 6.31 1.42
C GLU A 32 -0.48 5.02 1.63
N LEU A 33 0.18 4.53 0.58
CA LEU A 33 1.05 3.35 0.62
C LEU A 33 2.52 3.70 0.87
N CYS A 34 2.89 4.98 0.80
CA CYS A 34 4.25 5.45 1.08
C CYS A 34 4.51 5.51 2.59
N LYS A 35 4.53 4.35 3.24
CA LYS A 35 4.73 4.21 4.69
C LYS A 35 6.20 3.97 5.01
N PRO A 36 6.75 4.58 6.08
CA PRO A 36 8.10 4.27 6.55
C PRO A 36 8.23 2.77 6.85
N PHE A 37 9.36 2.17 6.44
CA PHE A 37 9.64 0.79 6.78
C PHE A 37 10.03 0.71 8.26
N CYS A 38 9.10 0.23 9.07
CA CYS A 38 9.33 -0.03 10.48
C CYS A 38 9.25 -1.53 10.70
N GLY A 39 10.43 -2.15 10.76
CA GLY A 39 10.60 -3.60 10.91
C GLY A 39 9.81 -4.16 12.11
N LYS A 40 9.35 -5.40 11.98
CA LYS A 40 8.35 -6.07 12.85
C LYS A 40 7.06 -5.24 13.05
N GLY A 41 6.12 -5.39 12.11
CA GLY A 41 4.72 -5.04 12.35
C GLY A 41 4.28 -3.62 11.99
N GLY A 42 5.13 -2.80 11.37
CA GLY A 42 4.72 -1.48 10.88
C GLY A 42 4.55 -0.41 11.98
N GLU A 43 4.99 -0.68 13.21
CA GLU A 43 5.07 0.33 14.26
C GLU A 43 6.37 1.12 14.15
N CYS A 44 6.28 2.33 13.60
CA CYS A 44 7.30 3.33 13.86
C CYS A 44 7.05 3.89 15.26
N ARG A 45 7.83 3.47 16.25
CA ARG A 45 7.85 4.17 17.54
C ARG A 45 8.38 5.58 17.28
N ARG A 46 7.56 6.59 17.61
CA ARG A 46 8.00 7.99 17.67
C ARG A 46 8.97 8.18 18.83
#